data_AF-A0AAN8WG67-F1
#
_entry.id   AF-A0AAN8WG67-F1
#
_cell.length_a   1.000
_cell.length_b   1.000
_cell.length_c   1.000
_cell.angle_alpha   90.00
_cell.angle_beta   90.00
_cell.angle_gamma   90.00
#
_symmetry.space_group_name_H-M   'P 1'
#
loop_
_entity.id
_entity.type
_entity.pdbx_description
1 polymer ?
#
loop_
_entity_poly.entity_id
_entity_poly.type
_entity_poly.pdbx_seq_one_letter_code
_entity_poly.pdbx_strand_id
1 'polypeptide(L)'
;PPRFSNHQHNVSVGSGGHAVLRCPATGDQPMKLSWHKDGRLITPSESYRHELRESTVGGVGGLGRMVDKEQVLELVVRGITRDDGGEYLCTAENKHGHVSTTVMLLVQDVHEDASDINTNFSSSEAPDLPRSLHILDKGSRHVRLAWEAPQDGNSPITKYTLRYSRLGDWQQQIQKTQHEEGAGEELSVGGQETEARVESLMPATQYLFTLFAHNAMGSSKPSE
;
A
#
# COMPACT_ATOMS: atom_id res chain seq x y z
N PRO A 1 -18.31 27.51 -8.80
CA PRO A 1 -18.95 26.45 -7.97
C PRO A 1 -17.88 25.44 -7.51
N PRO A 2 -18.10 24.70 -6.41
CA PRO A 2 -17.11 23.78 -5.87
C PRO A 2 -16.86 22.58 -6.82
N ARG A 3 -15.64 22.05 -6.82
CA ARG A 3 -15.24 20.87 -7.61
C ARG A 3 -14.14 20.09 -6.90
N PHE A 4 -14.18 18.76 -6.97
CA PHE A 4 -13.13 17.91 -6.41
C PHE A 4 -11.96 17.75 -7.39
N SER A 5 -10.74 17.78 -6.87
CA SER A 5 -9.52 17.81 -7.69
C SER A 5 -9.04 16.43 -8.16
N ASN A 6 -9.44 15.35 -7.49
CA ASN A 6 -9.13 13.96 -7.84
C ASN A 6 -10.28 13.02 -7.45
N HIS A 7 -10.28 11.82 -8.03
CA HIS A 7 -11.09 10.71 -7.54
C HIS A 7 -10.56 10.28 -6.17
N GLN A 8 -11.38 10.37 -5.14
CA GLN A 8 -10.99 9.87 -3.83
C GLN A 8 -10.91 8.33 -3.88
N HIS A 9 -9.85 7.78 -3.31
CA HIS A 9 -9.62 6.35 -3.27
C HIS A 9 -10.17 5.74 -1.97
N ASN A 10 -10.52 4.46 -2.03
CA ASN A 10 -10.88 3.68 -0.85
C ASN A 10 -9.71 3.65 0.14
N VAL A 11 -10.03 3.74 1.43
CA VAL A 11 -9.05 3.72 2.52
C VAL A 11 -9.22 2.42 3.29
N SER A 12 -8.16 1.64 3.46
CA SER A 12 -8.18 0.38 4.21
C SER A 12 -7.36 0.51 5.49
N VAL A 13 -7.94 0.17 6.64
CA VAL A 13 -7.29 0.30 7.96
C VAL A 13 -7.62 -0.89 8.84
N GLY A 14 -6.63 -1.38 9.59
CA GLY A 14 -6.82 -2.41 10.61
C GLY A 14 -7.64 -1.91 11.81
N SER A 15 -8.49 -2.78 12.36
CA SER A 15 -9.17 -2.61 13.64
C SER A 15 -8.18 -2.20 14.74
N GLY A 16 -8.58 -1.27 15.60
CA GLY A 16 -7.73 -0.64 16.61
C GLY A 16 -6.82 0.49 16.09
N GLY A 17 -6.62 0.58 14.76
CA GLY A 17 -5.82 1.62 14.11
C GLY A 17 -6.48 3.00 14.05
N HIS A 18 -5.95 3.88 13.21
CA HIS A 18 -6.56 5.18 12.90
C HIS A 18 -6.65 5.41 11.39
N ALA A 19 -7.80 5.90 10.93
CA ALA A 19 -8.04 6.25 9.53
C ALA A 19 -7.91 7.76 9.30
N VAL A 20 -7.43 8.15 8.12
CA VAL A 20 -7.39 9.55 7.67
C VAL A 20 -8.07 9.65 6.31
N LEU A 21 -9.27 10.23 6.28
CA LEU A 21 -10.04 10.46 5.05
C LEU A 21 -9.79 11.89 4.57
N ARG A 22 -9.42 12.08 3.30
CA ARG A 22 -9.03 13.39 2.76
C ARG A 22 -10.01 13.86 1.70
N CYS A 23 -10.49 15.09 1.83
CA CYS A 23 -11.41 15.71 0.87
C CYS A 23 -10.84 17.01 0.27
N PRO A 24 -10.13 16.91 -0.86
CA PRO A 24 -9.59 18.07 -1.56
C PRO A 24 -10.61 18.65 -2.55
N ALA A 25 -10.94 19.93 -2.38
CA ALA A 25 -11.84 20.66 -3.27
C ALA A 25 -11.26 22.02 -3.65
N THR A 26 -11.64 22.47 -4.85
CA THR A 26 -11.35 23.81 -5.35
C THR A 26 -12.66 24.54 -5.63
N GLY A 27 -12.67 25.86 -5.50
CA GLY A 27 -13.88 26.64 -5.71
C GLY A 27 -13.76 28.06 -5.18
N ASP A 28 -14.75 28.88 -5.51
CA ASP A 28 -14.83 30.25 -5.02
C ASP A 28 -15.05 30.26 -3.50
N GLN A 29 -14.33 31.16 -2.83
CA GLN A 29 -14.41 31.35 -1.38
C GLN A 29 -15.56 32.30 -1.00
N PRO A 30 -16.17 32.18 0.20
CA PRO A 30 -15.90 31.17 1.22
C PRO A 30 -16.52 29.82 0.84
N MET A 31 -15.72 28.75 0.91
CA MET A 31 -16.15 27.38 0.69
C MET A 31 -16.11 26.61 2.00
N LYS A 32 -17.13 25.78 2.24
CA LYS A 32 -17.23 24.91 3.41
C LYS A 32 -17.13 23.46 2.98
N LEU A 33 -16.25 22.72 3.66
CA LEU A 33 -16.15 21.28 3.55
C LEU A 33 -16.79 20.61 4.77
N SER A 34 -17.39 19.43 4.56
CA SER A 34 -18.00 18.67 5.64
C SER A 34 -18.00 17.18 5.32
N TRP A 35 -17.87 16.36 6.36
CA TRP A 35 -17.94 14.90 6.27
C TRP A 35 -19.24 14.40 6.89
N HIS A 36 -19.86 13.41 6.25
CA HIS A 36 -21.04 12.72 6.76
C HIS A 36 -20.82 11.21 6.75
N LYS A 37 -21.39 10.51 7.74
CA LYS A 37 -21.46 9.05 7.80
C LYS A 37 -22.89 8.67 8.16
N ASP A 38 -23.44 7.69 7.45
CA ASP A 38 -24.83 7.22 7.66
C ASP A 38 -25.86 8.36 7.61
N GLY A 39 -25.62 9.34 6.73
CA GLY A 39 -26.46 10.54 6.56
C GLY A 39 -26.32 11.60 7.66
N ARG A 40 -25.45 11.42 8.65
CA ARG A 40 -25.23 12.37 9.75
C ARG A 40 -23.94 13.15 9.58
N LEU A 41 -23.99 14.45 9.86
CA LEU A 41 -22.82 15.32 9.86
C LEU A 41 -21.87 14.90 10.98
N ILE A 42 -20.60 14.69 10.65
CA ILE A 42 -19.58 14.35 11.63
C ILE A 42 -19.06 15.64 12.27
N THR A 43 -19.27 15.77 13.57
CA THR A 43 -18.72 16.87 14.37
C THR A 43 -17.73 16.37 15.41
N PRO A 44 -16.62 17.08 15.67
CA PRO A 44 -15.65 16.68 16.70
C PRO A 44 -16.25 16.61 18.12
N SER A 45 -17.34 17.34 18.37
CA SER A 45 -18.04 17.35 19.65
C SER A 45 -18.81 16.07 19.96
N GLU A 46 -19.17 15.28 18.95
CA GLU A 46 -20.01 14.09 19.12
C GLU A 46 -19.21 12.81 19.39
N SER A 47 -17.89 12.83 19.15
CA SER A 47 -17.02 11.67 19.38
C SER A 47 -15.60 12.13 19.63
N TYR A 48 -15.04 11.76 20.78
CA TYR A 48 -13.63 12.00 21.11
C TYR A 48 -12.65 11.28 20.16
N ARG A 49 -13.16 10.34 19.34
CA ARG A 49 -12.38 9.60 18.34
C ARG A 49 -12.23 10.36 17.02
N HIS A 50 -13.01 11.41 16.79
CA HIS A 50 -13.02 12.18 15.54
C HIS A 50 -12.25 13.49 15.67
N GLU A 51 -11.34 13.74 14.73
CA GLU A 51 -10.60 15.00 14.62
C GLU A 51 -10.73 15.52 13.17
N LEU A 52 -11.14 16.78 13.00
CA LEU A 52 -11.21 17.45 11.70
C LEU A 52 -10.03 18.39 11.54
N ARG A 53 -9.33 18.29 10.41
CA ARG A 53 -8.15 19.13 10.09
C ARG A 53 -8.37 19.83 8.76
N GLU A 54 -8.42 21.16 8.81
CA GLU A 54 -8.53 21.99 7.61
C GLU A 54 -7.15 22.48 7.17
N SER A 55 -6.89 22.40 5.86
CA SER A 55 -5.70 22.98 5.26
C SER A 55 -6.04 23.59 3.90
N THR A 56 -5.22 24.52 3.44
CA THR A 56 -5.30 25.07 2.09
C THR A 56 -3.95 24.87 1.40
N VAL A 57 -3.96 24.10 0.32
CA VAL A 57 -2.81 23.81 -0.53
C VAL A 57 -2.94 24.65 -1.79
N GLY A 58 -1.85 25.24 -2.24
CA GLY A 58 -1.87 26.16 -3.38
C GLY A 58 -2.07 27.63 -2.99
N GLY A 59 -1.36 28.47 -3.73
CA GLY A 59 -1.14 29.87 -3.46
C GLY A 59 -0.17 30.44 -4.48
N VAL A 60 0.43 31.60 -4.21
CA VAL A 60 1.37 32.26 -5.13
C VAL A 60 2.56 31.32 -5.40
N GLY A 61 2.63 30.74 -6.60
CA GLY A 61 3.80 29.98 -7.02
C GLY A 61 5.04 30.88 -7.10
N GLY A 62 6.24 30.30 -7.11
CA GLY A 62 7.54 31.02 -7.09
C GLY A 62 7.81 32.00 -8.26
N LEU A 63 6.81 32.30 -9.09
CA LEU A 63 6.83 33.23 -10.22
C LEU A 63 5.54 34.09 -10.32
N GLY A 64 4.75 34.22 -9.25
CA GLY A 64 3.52 35.03 -9.29
C GLY A 64 2.33 34.40 -10.03
N ARG A 65 2.43 33.14 -10.47
CA ARG A 65 1.27 32.40 -11.01
C ARG A 65 0.28 32.12 -9.89
N MET A 66 -0.95 32.62 -10.07
CA MET A 66 -2.08 32.22 -9.24
C MET A 66 -2.42 30.77 -9.59
N VAL A 67 -2.19 29.87 -8.65
CA VAL A 67 -2.74 28.51 -8.67
C VAL A 67 -4.07 28.56 -7.92
N ASP A 68 -5.08 27.88 -8.45
CA ASP A 68 -6.36 27.76 -7.76
C ASP A 68 -6.13 27.17 -6.36
N LYS A 69 -6.64 27.85 -5.33
CA LYS A 69 -6.52 27.40 -3.95
C LYS A 69 -7.34 26.13 -3.76
N GLU A 70 -6.67 25.06 -3.35
CA GLU A 70 -7.28 23.79 -3.01
C GLU A 70 -7.46 23.73 -1.49
N GLN A 71 -8.70 23.66 -1.04
CA GLN A 71 -9.01 23.46 0.37
C GLN A 71 -9.15 21.96 0.61
N VAL A 72 -8.54 21.47 1.69
CA VAL A 72 -8.58 20.06 2.06
C VAL A 72 -9.14 19.94 3.48
N LEU A 73 -10.17 19.11 3.64
CA LEU A 73 -10.68 18.71 4.94
C LEU A 73 -10.32 17.25 5.19
N GLU A 74 -9.53 17.00 6.23
CA GLU A 74 -9.18 15.67 6.68
C GLU A 74 -10.04 15.27 7.88
N LEU A 75 -10.63 14.08 7.83
CA LEU A 75 -11.27 13.44 8.96
C LEU A 75 -10.35 12.33 9.48
N VAL A 76 -9.91 12.46 10.72
CA VAL A 76 -9.17 11.43 11.45
C VAL A 76 -10.13 10.68 12.36
N VAL A 77 -10.19 9.36 12.23
CA VAL A 77 -10.98 8.48 13.09
C VAL A 77 -10.03 7.56 13.84
N ARG A 78 -9.98 7.65 15.17
CA ARG A 78 -9.06 6.89 16.04
C ARG A 78 -9.73 5.66 16.63
N GLY A 79 -8.98 4.58 16.82
CA GLY A 79 -9.48 3.34 17.41
C GLY A 79 -10.58 2.75 16.54
N ILE A 80 -10.25 2.49 15.28
CA ILE A 80 -11.18 1.97 14.27
C ILE A 80 -11.83 0.68 14.74
N THR A 81 -13.15 0.60 14.65
CA THR A 81 -13.92 -0.64 14.82
C THR A 81 -14.60 -1.01 13.51
N ARG A 82 -15.13 -2.23 13.42
CA ARG A 82 -15.89 -2.68 12.24
C ARG A 82 -17.08 -1.78 11.90
N ASP A 83 -17.70 -1.16 12.90
CA ASP A 83 -18.85 -0.24 12.73
C ASP A 83 -18.44 1.11 12.14
N ASP A 84 -17.16 1.47 12.21
CA ASP A 84 -16.65 2.66 11.56
C ASP A 84 -16.54 2.47 10.03
N GLY A 85 -16.50 1.22 9.55
CA GLY A 85 -16.44 0.92 8.12
C GLY A 85 -17.67 1.39 7.35
N GLY A 86 -17.48 1.58 6.05
CA GLY A 86 -18.55 1.93 5.12
C GLY A 86 -18.35 3.28 4.44
N GLU A 87 -19.48 3.88 4.05
CA GLU A 87 -19.51 5.03 3.17
C GLU A 87 -19.40 6.35 3.94
N TYR A 88 -18.39 7.16 3.59
CA TYR A 88 -18.23 8.53 4.06
C TYR A 88 -18.46 9.51 2.91
N LEU A 89 -19.40 10.43 3.10
CA LEU A 89 -19.75 11.44 2.11
C LEU A 89 -19.06 12.76 2.47
N CYS A 90 -18.19 13.25 1.60
CA CYS A 90 -17.69 14.61 1.70
C CYS A 90 -18.54 15.55 0.84
N THR A 91 -18.94 16.68 1.40
CA THR A 91 -19.68 17.74 0.71
C THR A 91 -18.88 19.03 0.72
N ALA A 92 -18.72 19.63 -0.47
CA ALA A 92 -18.18 20.95 -0.67
C ALA A 92 -19.28 21.92 -1.09
N GLU A 93 -19.42 23.03 -0.38
CA GLU A 93 -20.49 24.00 -0.57
C GLU A 93 -19.95 25.43 -0.63
N ASN A 94 -20.46 26.22 -1.57
CA ASN A 94 -20.32 27.68 -1.56
C ASN A 94 -21.61 28.33 -2.08
N LYS A 95 -21.63 29.66 -2.18
CA LYS A 95 -22.81 30.43 -2.64
C LYS A 95 -23.31 30.07 -4.06
N HIS A 96 -22.51 29.35 -4.84
CA HIS A 96 -22.82 28.95 -6.21
C HIS A 96 -23.30 27.50 -6.32
N GLY A 97 -23.34 26.76 -5.22
CA GLY A 97 -23.87 25.39 -5.18
C GLY A 97 -23.07 24.48 -4.26
N HIS A 98 -23.45 23.20 -4.29
CA HIS A 98 -22.77 22.13 -3.57
C HIS A 98 -22.47 20.95 -4.49
N VAL A 99 -21.46 20.18 -4.13
CA VAL A 99 -21.11 18.91 -4.77
C VAL A 99 -20.66 17.94 -3.68
N SER A 100 -20.97 16.66 -3.86
CA SER A 100 -20.61 15.62 -2.91
C SER A 100 -19.88 14.46 -3.59
N THR A 101 -19.01 13.80 -2.84
CA THR A 101 -18.20 12.66 -3.27
C THR A 101 -18.11 11.66 -2.13
N THR A 102 -17.98 10.39 -2.49
CA THR A 102 -17.98 9.27 -1.56
C THR A 102 -16.58 8.70 -1.40
N VAL A 103 -16.21 8.38 -0.16
CA VAL A 103 -15.02 7.61 0.21
C VAL A 103 -15.43 6.37 0.97
N MET A 104 -14.97 5.21 0.54
CA MET A 104 -15.19 3.95 1.25
C MET A 104 -14.07 3.74 2.29
N LEU A 105 -14.44 3.55 3.55
CA LEU A 105 -13.54 3.07 4.59
C LEU A 105 -13.73 1.56 4.77
N LEU A 106 -12.68 0.81 4.45
CA LEU A 106 -12.63 -0.64 4.60
C LEU A 106 -11.90 -0.96 5.90
N VAL A 107 -12.58 -1.63 6.82
CA VAL A 107 -12.01 -2.06 8.10
C VAL A 107 -11.55 -3.50 7.98
N GLN A 108 -10.27 -3.72 8.24
CA GLN A 108 -9.68 -5.06 8.30
C GLN A 108 -9.63 -5.50 9.76
N ASP A 109 -10.23 -6.63 10.09
CA ASP A 109 -10.17 -7.14 11.47
C ASP A 109 -8.74 -7.60 11.78
N VAL A 110 -8.12 -6.97 12.79
CA VAL A 110 -6.84 -7.41 13.35
C VAL A 110 -7.17 -8.42 14.43
N HIS A 111 -7.30 -9.69 14.04
CA HIS A 111 -7.46 -10.78 15.01
C HIS A 111 -6.11 -11.02 15.70
N GLU A 112 -5.87 -10.34 16.82
CA GLU A 112 -4.95 -10.81 17.87
C GLU A 112 -5.68 -11.91 18.65
N ASP A 113 -5.74 -13.12 18.08
CA ASP A 113 -5.66 -14.40 18.81
C ASP A 113 -6.20 -15.54 17.94
N ALA A 114 -5.32 -16.51 17.72
CA ALA A 114 -5.66 -17.81 17.20
C ALA A 114 -6.42 -18.61 18.27
N SER A 115 -7.76 -18.66 18.20
CA SER A 115 -8.55 -19.84 18.57
C SER A 115 -10.04 -19.61 18.29
N ASP A 116 -10.52 -20.40 17.34
CA ASP A 116 -11.89 -20.90 17.20
C ASP A 116 -12.98 -20.03 16.52
N ILE A 117 -13.56 -20.69 15.50
CA ILE A 117 -14.91 -20.57 14.90
C ILE A 117 -15.09 -19.65 13.67
N ASN A 118 -14.82 -20.24 12.50
CA ASN A 118 -15.63 -20.14 11.26
C ASN A 118 -16.21 -18.77 10.87
N THR A 119 -15.36 -17.84 10.42
CA THR A 119 -15.78 -16.77 9.52
C THR A 119 -14.77 -16.66 8.38
N ASN A 120 -15.25 -16.80 7.13
CA ASN A 120 -14.51 -16.42 5.93
C ASN A 120 -14.25 -14.90 6.00
N PHE A 121 -13.19 -14.49 6.67
CA PHE A 121 -12.69 -13.12 6.72
C PHE A 121 -11.48 -13.05 5.80
N SER A 122 -11.52 -12.15 4.80
CA SER A 122 -10.44 -11.93 3.85
C SER A 122 -9.30 -11.18 4.56
N SER A 123 -8.57 -11.87 5.43
CA SER A 123 -7.32 -11.40 6.06
C SER A 123 -6.32 -11.04 4.98
N SER A 124 -5.64 -9.89 5.14
CA SER A 124 -4.46 -9.63 4.35
C SER A 124 -3.29 -10.43 4.90
N GLU A 125 -2.61 -11.16 4.03
CA GLU A 125 -1.53 -12.07 4.35
C GLU A 125 -0.27 -11.66 3.57
N ALA A 126 0.89 -12.22 3.94
CA ALA A 126 2.08 -12.07 3.11
C ALA A 126 1.81 -12.63 1.71
N PRO A 127 2.50 -12.16 0.65
CA PRO A 127 2.25 -12.68 -0.68
C PRO A 127 2.56 -14.18 -0.72
N ASP A 128 1.87 -14.88 -1.62
CA ASP A 128 2.23 -16.25 -1.98
C ASP A 128 3.67 -16.30 -2.51
N LEU A 129 4.27 -17.49 -2.52
CA LEU A 129 5.59 -17.68 -3.13
C LEU A 129 5.54 -17.28 -4.62
N PRO A 130 6.53 -16.54 -5.13
CA PRO A 130 6.65 -16.24 -6.55
C PRO A 130 6.74 -17.53 -7.35
N ARG A 131 5.95 -17.62 -8.44
CA ARG A 131 5.89 -18.82 -9.28
C ARG A 131 6.65 -18.62 -10.57
N SER A 132 6.95 -19.75 -11.22
CA SER A 132 7.46 -19.77 -12.60
C SER A 132 8.74 -18.95 -12.78
N LEU A 133 9.65 -18.95 -11.79
CA LEU A 133 10.94 -18.28 -11.92
C LEU A 133 11.77 -18.98 -12.99
N HIS A 134 12.08 -18.27 -14.08
CA HIS A 134 12.82 -18.84 -15.21
C HIS A 134 13.79 -17.84 -15.83
N ILE A 135 14.77 -18.36 -16.55
CA ILE A 135 15.79 -17.57 -17.23
C ILE A 135 15.29 -17.17 -18.62
N LEU A 136 15.27 -15.87 -18.92
CA LEU A 136 14.99 -15.34 -20.25
C LEU A 136 16.25 -15.27 -21.12
N ASP A 137 17.36 -14.77 -20.56
CA ASP A 137 18.64 -14.64 -21.26
C ASP A 137 19.81 -14.81 -20.28
N LYS A 138 20.92 -15.35 -20.77
CA LYS A 138 22.15 -15.50 -19.99
C LYS A 138 23.39 -15.15 -20.82
N GLY A 139 24.26 -14.34 -20.23
CA GLY A 139 25.60 -14.05 -20.74
C GLY A 139 26.69 -14.62 -19.83
N SER A 140 27.93 -14.23 -20.09
CA SER A 140 29.07 -14.64 -19.25
C SER A 140 29.08 -13.99 -17.87
N ARG A 141 28.48 -12.80 -17.73
CA ARG A 141 28.43 -12.04 -16.47
C ARG A 141 27.05 -11.48 -16.13
N HIS A 142 26.00 -11.98 -16.78
CA HIS A 142 24.64 -11.53 -16.51
C HIS A 142 23.64 -12.66 -16.69
N VAL A 143 22.54 -12.55 -15.97
CA VAL A 143 21.34 -13.37 -16.18
C VAL A 143 20.12 -12.45 -16.09
N ARG A 144 19.19 -12.61 -17.03
CA ARG A 144 17.85 -12.04 -16.98
C ARG A 144 16.88 -13.12 -16.53
N LEU A 145 16.14 -12.84 -15.47
CA LEU A 145 15.13 -13.70 -14.89
C LEU A 145 13.77 -13.07 -15.08
N ALA A 146 12.75 -13.91 -15.25
CA ALA A 146 11.35 -13.52 -15.23
C ALA A 146 10.57 -14.45 -14.31
N TRP A 147 9.47 -13.95 -13.77
CA TRP A 147 8.59 -14.67 -12.86
C TRP A 147 7.14 -14.24 -13.06
N GLU A 148 6.22 -15.04 -12.51
CA GLU A 148 4.81 -14.66 -12.42
C GLU A 148 4.53 -14.01 -11.07
N ALA A 149 3.79 -12.90 -11.09
CA ALA A 149 3.38 -12.22 -9.87
C ALA A 149 2.50 -13.16 -9.02
N PRO A 150 2.84 -13.42 -7.74
CA PRO A 150 2.05 -14.28 -6.88
C PRO A 150 0.74 -13.59 -6.46
N GLN A 151 -0.16 -14.35 -5.84
CA GLN A 151 -1.30 -13.75 -5.15
C GLN A 151 -0.78 -12.86 -4.02
N ASP A 152 -1.29 -11.65 -3.96
CA ASP A 152 -0.78 -10.59 -3.08
C ASP A 152 -1.30 -10.70 -1.64
N GLY A 153 -2.09 -11.74 -1.34
CA GLY A 153 -2.69 -11.92 -0.02
C GLY A 153 -3.52 -10.71 0.39
N ASN A 154 -4.28 -10.09 -0.51
CA ASN A 154 -5.14 -8.93 -0.22
C ASN A 154 -4.36 -7.69 0.27
N SER A 155 -3.07 -7.59 -0.05
CA SER A 155 -2.23 -6.41 0.18
C SER A 155 -1.20 -6.27 -0.95
N PRO A 156 -1.16 -5.13 -1.67
CA PRO A 156 -0.40 -5.03 -2.91
C PRO A 156 1.09 -5.29 -2.70
N ILE A 157 1.68 -6.04 -3.63
CA ILE A 157 3.13 -6.31 -3.63
C ILE A 157 3.86 -4.98 -3.84
N THR A 158 4.74 -4.66 -2.89
CA THR A 158 5.51 -3.41 -2.86
C THR A 158 6.88 -3.57 -3.52
N LYS A 159 7.49 -4.76 -3.41
CA LYS A 159 8.80 -5.09 -3.99
C LYS A 159 8.98 -6.60 -4.12
N TYR A 160 9.93 -7.01 -4.95
CA TYR A 160 10.55 -8.33 -4.89
C TYR A 160 12.00 -8.23 -4.47
N THR A 161 12.49 -9.23 -3.74
CA THR A 161 13.91 -9.40 -3.42
C THR A 161 14.39 -10.66 -4.11
N LEU A 162 15.30 -10.50 -5.06
CA LEU A 162 16.02 -11.60 -5.68
C LEU A 162 17.32 -11.82 -4.93
N ARG A 163 17.44 -12.97 -4.26
CA ARG A 163 18.66 -13.41 -3.61
C ARG A 163 19.41 -14.34 -4.53
N TYR A 164 20.73 -14.19 -4.62
CA TYR A 164 21.56 -15.07 -5.42
C TYR A 164 22.92 -15.33 -4.80
N SER A 165 23.44 -16.53 -5.01
CA SER A 165 24.75 -16.92 -4.52
C SER A 165 25.36 -18.00 -5.39
N ARG A 166 26.69 -18.14 -5.32
CA ARG A 166 27.37 -19.26 -5.97
C ARG A 166 26.94 -20.53 -5.27
N LEU A 167 26.58 -21.55 -6.04
CA LEU A 167 26.05 -22.81 -5.49
C LEU A 167 26.98 -23.42 -4.43
N GLY A 168 28.29 -23.39 -4.68
CA GLY A 168 29.29 -23.90 -3.74
C GLY A 168 29.42 -23.11 -2.43
N ASP A 169 29.19 -21.79 -2.46
CA ASP A 169 29.18 -20.96 -1.25
C ASP A 169 27.95 -21.27 -0.41
N TRP A 170 26.80 -21.35 -1.08
CA TRP A 170 25.52 -21.66 -0.45
C TRP A 170 25.56 -23.02 0.27
N GLN A 171 26.10 -24.05 -0.40
CA GLN A 171 26.27 -25.38 0.19
C GLN A 171 27.16 -25.36 1.43
N GLN A 172 28.28 -24.64 1.39
CA GLN A 172 29.17 -24.50 2.54
C GLN A 172 28.51 -23.75 3.70
N GLN A 173 27.71 -22.73 3.40
CA GLN A 173 27.04 -21.93 4.41
C GLN A 173 25.97 -22.75 5.15
N ILE A 174 25.09 -23.45 4.43
CA ILE A 174 24.04 -24.29 5.05
C ILE A 174 24.64 -25.37 5.94
N GLN A 175 25.73 -26.00 5.50
CA GLN A 175 26.42 -27.01 6.29
C GLN A 175 26.95 -26.45 7.63
N LYS A 176 27.26 -25.16 7.68
CA LYS A 176 27.85 -24.49 8.85
C LYS A 176 26.79 -23.89 9.78
N THR A 177 25.73 -23.28 9.24
CA THR A 177 24.75 -22.51 10.02
C THR A 177 23.47 -23.29 10.33
N GLN A 178 23.21 -24.39 9.61
CA GLN A 178 21.93 -25.11 9.60
C GLN A 178 20.70 -24.23 9.34
N HIS A 179 20.90 -23.01 8.80
CA HIS A 179 19.85 -22.07 8.44
C HIS A 179 20.06 -21.59 7.01
N GLU A 180 18.97 -21.58 6.24
CA GLU A 180 18.92 -21.11 4.86
C GLU A 180 18.79 -19.57 4.76
N GLU A 181 18.41 -18.93 5.87
CA GLU A 181 18.14 -17.49 5.93
C GLU A 181 19.43 -16.67 5.89
N GLY A 182 19.56 -15.79 4.89
CA GLY A 182 20.65 -14.80 4.78
C GLY A 182 21.87 -15.22 3.95
N ALA A 183 21.82 -16.32 3.21
CA ALA A 183 22.92 -16.73 2.32
C ALA A 183 22.82 -16.08 0.93
N GLY A 184 23.67 -15.09 0.64
CA GLY A 184 23.85 -14.56 -0.72
C GLY A 184 23.75 -13.03 -0.85
N GLU A 185 23.93 -12.56 -2.08
CA GLU A 185 23.73 -11.18 -2.49
C GLU A 185 22.25 -10.93 -2.81
N GLU A 186 21.77 -9.69 -2.63
CA GLU A 186 20.37 -9.33 -2.85
C GLU A 186 20.21 -8.20 -3.86
N LEU A 187 19.20 -8.33 -4.71
CA LEU A 187 18.73 -7.31 -5.64
C LEU A 187 17.25 -7.02 -5.34
N SER A 188 16.92 -5.77 -5.05
CA SER A 188 15.53 -5.33 -4.90
C SER A 188 14.98 -4.79 -6.22
N VAL A 189 13.76 -5.18 -6.57
CA VAL A 189 13.00 -4.67 -7.72
C VAL A 189 11.60 -4.22 -7.29
N GLY A 190 10.97 -3.33 -8.06
CA GLY A 190 9.65 -2.79 -7.74
C GLY A 190 8.55 -3.86 -7.77
N GLY A 191 7.48 -3.69 -6.97
CA GLY A 191 6.40 -4.67 -6.86
C GLY A 191 5.54 -4.87 -8.12
N GLN A 192 5.66 -3.97 -9.09
CA GLN A 192 5.02 -4.09 -10.41
C GLN A 192 5.93 -4.77 -11.45
N GLU A 193 7.20 -5.02 -11.12
CA GLU A 193 8.15 -5.67 -12.01
C GLU A 193 7.96 -7.19 -11.97
N THR A 194 8.14 -7.83 -13.12
CA THR A 194 8.15 -9.30 -13.28
C THR A 194 9.42 -9.81 -13.94
N GLU A 195 10.41 -8.92 -14.09
CA GLU A 195 11.73 -9.23 -14.64
C GLU A 195 12.84 -8.57 -13.82
N ALA A 196 13.99 -9.23 -13.74
CA ALA A 196 15.20 -8.67 -13.14
C ALA A 196 16.43 -9.07 -13.96
N ARG A 197 17.41 -8.16 -14.01
CA ARG A 197 18.72 -8.42 -14.59
C ARG A 197 19.78 -8.40 -13.50
N VAL A 198 20.40 -9.54 -13.26
CA VAL A 198 21.57 -9.66 -12.40
C VAL A 198 22.81 -9.50 -13.26
N GLU A 199 23.74 -8.64 -12.82
CA GLU A 199 24.98 -8.33 -13.53
C GLU A 199 26.21 -8.70 -12.70
N SER A 200 27.40 -8.54 -13.28
CA SER A 200 28.69 -8.80 -12.63
C SER A 200 28.87 -10.22 -12.09
N LEU A 201 28.18 -11.20 -12.68
CA LEU A 201 28.35 -12.61 -12.33
C LEU A 201 29.71 -13.15 -12.78
N MET A 202 30.19 -14.18 -12.09
CA MET A 202 31.39 -14.90 -12.52
C MET A 202 31.08 -15.84 -13.70
N PRO A 203 31.90 -15.82 -14.77
CA PRO A 203 31.75 -16.74 -15.89
C PRO A 203 31.86 -18.20 -15.46
N ALA A 204 31.18 -19.08 -16.21
CA ALA A 204 31.23 -20.54 -16.02
C ALA A 204 30.98 -21.00 -14.57
N THR A 205 30.23 -20.21 -13.79
CA THR A 205 29.93 -20.49 -12.39
C THR A 205 28.44 -20.80 -12.24
N GLN A 206 28.11 -21.81 -11.45
CA GLN A 206 26.72 -22.14 -11.12
C GLN A 206 26.22 -21.25 -9.98
N TYR A 207 25.04 -20.69 -10.16
CA TYR A 207 24.37 -19.83 -9.19
C TYR A 207 23.01 -20.41 -8.80
N LEU A 208 22.66 -20.22 -7.54
CA LEU A 208 21.31 -20.41 -7.04
C LEU A 208 20.64 -19.04 -7.00
N PHE A 209 19.42 -18.96 -7.53
CA PHE A 209 18.58 -17.77 -7.48
C PHE A 209 17.32 -18.10 -6.70
N THR A 210 16.92 -17.20 -5.80
CA THR A 210 15.76 -17.38 -4.95
C THR A 210 15.02 -16.06 -4.90
N LEU A 211 13.75 -16.07 -5.28
CA LEU A 211 12.93 -14.86 -5.33
C LEU A 211 11.94 -14.82 -4.15
N PHE A 212 11.76 -13.64 -3.59
CA PHE A 212 10.79 -13.35 -2.53
C PHE A 212 9.92 -12.16 -2.96
N ALA A 213 8.61 -12.24 -2.73
CA ALA A 213 7.68 -11.13 -2.87
C ALA A 213 7.42 -10.48 -1.50
N HIS A 214 7.22 -9.17 -1.46
CA HIS A 214 6.96 -8.43 -0.23
C HIS A 214 5.77 -7.51 -0.36
N ASN A 215 4.88 -7.53 0.63
CA ASN A 215 3.81 -6.56 0.80
C ASN A 215 3.89 -5.95 2.22
N ALA A 216 2.85 -5.22 2.62
CA ALA A 216 2.79 -4.62 3.95
C ALA A 216 2.72 -5.66 5.10
N MET A 217 2.32 -6.90 4.80
CA MET A 217 2.16 -7.98 5.79
C MET A 217 3.43 -8.80 6.00
N GLY A 218 4.36 -8.78 5.04
CA GLY A 218 5.64 -9.46 5.19
C GLY A 218 6.22 -9.96 3.88
N SER A 219 7.07 -10.98 3.99
CA SER A 219 7.75 -11.62 2.87
C SER A 219 7.13 -12.98 2.58
N SER A 220 7.04 -13.33 1.30
CA SER A 220 6.63 -14.66 0.87
C SER A 220 7.65 -15.72 1.30
N LYS A 221 7.26 -16.99 1.15
CA LYS A 221 8.22 -18.10 1.05
C LYS A 221 9.09 -17.94 -0.22
N PRO A 222 10.27 -18.59 -0.27
CA PRO A 222 11.10 -18.58 -1.47
C PRO A 222 10.36 -19.18 -2.68
N SER A 223 10.71 -18.72 -3.88
CA SER A 223 10.21 -19.26 -5.15
C SER A 223 10.46 -20.77 -5.29
N GLU A 224 9.56 -21.45 -5.99
CA GLU A 224 9.72 -22.86 -6.42
C GLU A 224 10.88 -23.06 -7.40
#